data_AF-A0ABD5LYD3-F1
#
_entry.id   AF-A0ABD5LYD3-F1
#
_cell.length_a   1.000
_cell.length_b   1.000
_cell.length_c   1.000
_cell.angle_alpha   90.00
_cell.angle_beta   90.00
_cell.angle_gamma   90.00
#
_symmetry.space_group_name_H-M   'P 1'
#
loop_
_entity.id
_entity.type
_entity.pdbx_description
1 polymer ?
#
loop_
_entity_poly.entity_id
_entity_poly.type
_entity_poly.pdbx_seq_one_letter_code
_entity_poly.pdbx_strand_id
1 'polypeptide(L)'
;MPNITLQKQPVIAYLESFENVVGSEIGNDIIYGDQKNNYLNGMGGVDSLYGLAGDDTLVLREGYAQGGAGNDSYTILRASNTDNNVKQLETIIDEETHTEASLIQLNYTFDEITAISRRETDIVFTLKVSNDKDPDQFIEHLIALSHVYQDKNSQLLAHRYTIVTMDGFILTINENNNQPREVSYNFSYLEKYNQQEKLQQLSINDDKHTLSIQSENKTKLIQLLPELQYSGFSSGEHLKLNLQGNSENNHYAGIAAHSSIKLSRGYDNYQISSLLAKNRNEKITISLSDNDKQLTSDCTSHFFLSDVSGFDLMFSDGVLSHRYNPDAHIKLVFDTESVSAIFNSGMTLQFIDKDNRVFHLPKPDSGQRLLIPTITLDVRLSHQSDVLMIPPSLRLNKEALSLYPQYFHREEPSSRSTQLQRIISTQTLEPYPLKVTELLRDDIAVNDNQPVNSILSLNKLFSNRSQDIFSQAIDLLPMIELMDGDDIVVNHNQSSSVIDGGKVMIILLSIKGTIF
;
A
#
# COMPACT_ATOMS: atom_id res chain seq x y z
N MET A 1 9.70 -55.57 -12.43
CA MET A 1 8.29 -55.90 -12.69
C MET A 1 7.55 -55.49 -11.44
N PRO A 2 6.57 -54.57 -11.53
CA PRO A 2 5.75 -54.24 -10.37
C PRO A 2 5.04 -55.50 -9.90
N ASN A 3 4.84 -55.60 -8.59
CA ASN A 3 3.96 -56.62 -8.03
C ASN A 3 2.52 -56.28 -8.45
N ILE A 4 2.07 -56.86 -9.55
CA ILE A 4 0.69 -56.71 -10.03
C ILE A 4 -0.22 -57.48 -9.08
N THR A 5 -0.89 -56.77 -8.17
CA THR A 5 -2.00 -57.30 -7.39
C THR A 5 -3.26 -57.29 -8.25
N LEU A 6 -3.92 -58.45 -8.39
CA LEU A 6 -5.17 -58.56 -9.14
C LEU A 6 -6.24 -57.66 -8.52
N GLN A 7 -6.63 -56.61 -9.23
CA GLN A 7 -7.78 -55.77 -8.86
C GLN A 7 -9.09 -56.39 -9.37
N LYS A 8 -10.20 -56.14 -8.66
CA LYS A 8 -11.54 -56.63 -9.03
C LYS A 8 -12.12 -55.91 -10.26
N GLN A 9 -11.58 -54.76 -10.62
CA GLN A 9 -12.02 -53.96 -11.77
C GLN A 9 -11.20 -54.31 -13.02
N PRO A 10 -11.77 -54.21 -14.23
CA PRO A 10 -11.04 -54.44 -15.47
C PRO A 10 -9.97 -53.36 -15.65
N VAL A 11 -8.71 -53.74 -15.41
CA VAL A 11 -7.55 -52.87 -15.65
C VAL A 11 -7.21 -52.92 -17.14
N ILE A 12 -7.32 -51.77 -17.82
CA ILE A 12 -7.07 -51.66 -19.26
C ILE A 12 -5.57 -51.49 -19.59
N ALA A 13 -4.75 -50.99 -18.66
CA ALA A 13 -3.30 -50.88 -18.77
C ALA A 13 -2.63 -50.72 -17.39
N TYR A 14 -1.39 -51.20 -17.24
CA TYR A 14 -0.46 -50.81 -16.16
C TYR A 14 0.68 -50.02 -16.80
N LEU A 15 0.86 -48.78 -16.35
CA LEU A 15 1.92 -47.89 -16.80
C LEU A 15 2.86 -47.63 -15.61
N GLU A 16 4.16 -47.48 -15.84
CA GLU A 16 5.14 -47.12 -14.80
C GLU A 16 5.99 -45.96 -15.30
N SER A 17 6.54 -45.15 -14.39
CA SER A 17 7.49 -44.06 -14.69
C SER A 17 6.95 -42.98 -15.65
N PHE A 18 5.69 -42.60 -15.49
CA PHE A 18 5.11 -41.45 -16.16
C PHE A 18 5.00 -40.29 -15.18
N GLU A 19 5.31 -39.08 -15.65
CA GLU A 19 5.10 -37.85 -14.86
C GLU A 19 3.87 -37.07 -15.37
N ASN A 20 3.25 -37.50 -16.47
CA ASN A 20 2.10 -36.83 -17.09
C ASN A 20 1.06 -37.87 -17.56
N VAL A 21 -0.17 -37.79 -17.04
CA VAL A 21 -1.30 -38.64 -17.46
C VAL A 21 -2.47 -37.77 -17.85
N VAL A 22 -3.11 -38.15 -18.95
CA VAL A 22 -4.40 -37.61 -19.37
C VAL A 22 -5.38 -38.78 -19.49
N GLY A 23 -6.48 -38.68 -18.75
CA GLY A 23 -7.60 -39.61 -18.73
C GLY A 23 -8.50 -39.48 -19.94
N SER A 24 -9.65 -40.13 -19.85
CA SER A 24 -10.70 -40.20 -20.85
C SER A 24 -11.62 -38.99 -20.77
N GLU A 25 -12.02 -38.45 -21.92
CA GLU A 25 -13.00 -37.35 -21.95
C GLU A 25 -14.43 -37.76 -21.53
N ILE A 26 -14.70 -39.07 -21.42
CA ILE A 26 -16.05 -39.62 -21.20
C ILE A 26 -16.13 -40.69 -20.11
N GLY A 27 -14.98 -41.23 -19.69
CA GLY A 27 -14.91 -42.36 -18.77
C GLY A 27 -14.56 -41.90 -17.37
N ASN A 28 -14.88 -42.72 -16.37
CA ASN A 28 -14.40 -42.51 -15.01
C ASN A 28 -13.03 -43.17 -14.88
N ASP A 29 -12.01 -42.39 -14.55
CA ASP A 29 -10.65 -42.90 -14.44
C ASP A 29 -10.16 -42.98 -12.99
N ILE A 30 -9.26 -43.93 -12.73
CA ILE A 30 -8.49 -43.99 -11.50
C ILE A 30 -7.03 -43.85 -11.89
N ILE A 31 -6.42 -42.74 -11.50
CA ILE A 31 -5.06 -42.36 -11.90
C ILE A 31 -4.21 -42.21 -10.65
N TYR A 32 -3.10 -42.97 -10.61
CA TYR A 32 -2.09 -42.88 -9.56
C TYR A 32 -0.81 -42.28 -10.14
N GLY A 33 -0.26 -41.28 -9.47
CA GLY A 33 1.07 -40.73 -9.69
C GLY A 33 2.19 -41.64 -9.16
N ASP A 34 3.39 -41.10 -9.06
CA ASP A 34 4.55 -41.75 -8.47
C ASP A 34 5.04 -41.02 -7.20
N GLN A 35 6.33 -40.85 -6.98
CA GLN A 35 6.85 -40.15 -5.78
C GLN A 35 7.55 -38.84 -6.16
N LYS A 36 7.29 -38.37 -7.39
CA LYS A 36 7.78 -37.11 -7.93
C LYS A 36 6.58 -36.27 -8.33
N ASN A 37 6.86 -35.01 -8.63
CA ASN A 37 5.90 -34.09 -9.22
C ASN A 37 5.25 -34.69 -10.48
N ASN A 38 3.93 -34.77 -10.47
CA ASN A 38 3.10 -35.34 -11.51
C ASN A 38 2.09 -34.32 -12.03
N TYR A 39 1.72 -34.48 -13.29
CA TYR A 39 0.56 -33.83 -13.90
C TYR A 39 -0.49 -34.89 -14.21
N LEU A 40 -1.61 -34.86 -13.48
CA LEU A 40 -2.70 -35.82 -13.63
C LEU A 40 -3.95 -35.07 -14.10
N ASN A 41 -4.46 -35.38 -15.28
CA ASN A 41 -5.65 -34.75 -15.81
C ASN A 41 -6.73 -35.79 -16.11
N GLY A 42 -7.79 -35.83 -15.31
CA GLY A 42 -8.92 -36.74 -15.48
C GLY A 42 -9.80 -36.43 -16.70
N MET A 43 -9.76 -35.18 -17.19
CA MET A 43 -10.60 -34.68 -18.29
C MET A 43 -12.10 -34.67 -17.93
N GLY A 44 -12.85 -35.68 -18.36
CA GLY A 44 -14.30 -35.78 -18.16
C GLY A 44 -14.66 -36.99 -17.30
N GLY A 45 -15.95 -37.24 -17.08
CA GLY A 45 -16.36 -38.30 -16.16
C GLY A 45 -16.15 -37.94 -14.68
N VAL A 46 -16.25 -38.96 -13.82
CA VAL A 46 -16.05 -38.86 -12.36
C VAL A 46 -14.77 -39.59 -12.01
N ASP A 47 -13.70 -38.83 -11.78
CA ASP A 47 -12.35 -39.38 -11.67
C ASP A 47 -11.89 -39.55 -10.23
N SER A 48 -10.86 -40.36 -10.04
CA SER A 48 -10.11 -40.48 -8.78
C SER A 48 -8.64 -40.32 -9.06
N LEU A 49 -8.08 -39.18 -8.66
CA LEU A 49 -6.69 -38.79 -8.91
C LEU A 49 -5.88 -38.83 -7.61
N TYR A 50 -4.73 -39.51 -7.63
CA TYR A 50 -3.85 -39.65 -6.47
C TYR A 50 -2.43 -39.25 -6.88
N GLY A 51 -1.90 -38.12 -6.41
CA GLY A 51 -0.55 -37.63 -6.70
C GLY A 51 0.54 -38.39 -5.94
N LEU A 52 0.25 -38.71 -4.68
CA LEU A 52 1.11 -39.36 -3.68
C LEU A 52 2.17 -38.45 -3.07
N ALA A 53 3.33 -38.26 -3.69
CA ALA A 53 4.38 -37.42 -3.13
C ALA A 53 5.05 -36.59 -4.22
N GLY A 54 5.47 -35.37 -3.88
CA GLY A 54 5.94 -34.39 -4.85
C GLY A 54 4.98 -33.21 -4.92
N ASP A 55 5.36 -32.15 -5.63
CA ASP A 55 4.43 -31.03 -5.88
C ASP A 55 3.64 -31.36 -7.15
N ASP A 56 2.40 -31.84 -6.98
CA ASP A 56 1.57 -32.37 -8.05
C ASP A 56 0.59 -31.34 -8.62
N THR A 57 0.19 -31.55 -9.87
CA THR A 57 -0.87 -30.77 -10.55
C THR A 57 -1.99 -31.70 -10.99
N LEU A 58 -3.15 -31.59 -10.33
CA LEU A 58 -4.31 -32.44 -10.55
C LEU A 58 -5.43 -31.64 -11.22
N VAL A 59 -5.93 -32.11 -12.35
CA VAL A 59 -6.99 -31.46 -13.14
C VAL A 59 -8.19 -32.39 -13.24
N LEU A 60 -9.35 -31.95 -12.76
CA LEU A 60 -10.56 -32.76 -12.78
C LEU A 60 -11.82 -31.90 -12.92
N ARG A 61 -12.87 -32.49 -13.48
CA ARG A 61 -14.20 -31.87 -13.60
C ARG A 61 -15.10 -32.26 -12.44
N GLU A 62 -15.03 -33.51 -12.01
CA GLU A 62 -15.86 -34.10 -10.96
C GLU A 62 -15.11 -35.30 -10.36
N GLY A 63 -15.36 -35.62 -9.10
CA GLY A 63 -14.80 -36.80 -8.44
C GLY A 63 -13.89 -36.46 -7.27
N TYR A 64 -12.82 -37.23 -7.11
CA TYR A 64 -11.92 -37.17 -5.96
C TYR A 64 -10.49 -36.88 -6.40
N ALA A 65 -9.82 -35.98 -5.70
CA ALA A 65 -8.40 -35.74 -5.89
C ALA A 65 -7.67 -35.61 -4.54
N GLN A 66 -6.55 -36.32 -4.44
CA GLN A 66 -5.62 -36.28 -3.31
C GLN A 66 -4.22 -36.08 -3.88
N GLY A 67 -3.61 -34.93 -3.60
CA GLY A 67 -2.25 -34.59 -3.99
C GLY A 67 -1.26 -35.40 -3.16
N GLY A 68 -1.40 -35.33 -1.84
CA GLY A 68 -0.61 -36.14 -0.92
C GLY A 68 0.44 -35.30 -0.23
N ALA A 69 1.71 -35.73 -0.23
CA ALA A 69 2.78 -34.99 0.41
C ALA A 69 3.44 -34.02 -0.59
N GLY A 70 3.35 -32.71 -0.33
CA GLY A 70 3.89 -31.67 -1.20
C GLY A 70 3.01 -30.42 -1.23
N ASN A 71 3.39 -29.43 -2.05
CA ASN A 71 2.53 -28.27 -2.32
C ASN A 71 1.78 -28.49 -3.63
N ASP A 72 0.57 -29.02 -3.53
CA ASP A 72 -0.19 -29.44 -4.69
C ASP A 72 -1.06 -28.34 -5.28
N SER A 73 -1.32 -28.46 -6.58
CA SER A 73 -2.21 -27.58 -7.32
C SER A 73 -3.34 -28.34 -7.97
N TYR A 74 -4.56 -27.85 -7.77
CA TYR A 74 -5.77 -28.41 -8.35
C TYR A 74 -6.37 -27.44 -9.35
N THR A 75 -6.72 -27.92 -10.53
CA THR A 75 -7.55 -27.18 -11.47
C THR A 75 -8.91 -27.84 -11.58
N ILE A 76 -9.94 -27.14 -11.12
CA ILE A 76 -11.32 -27.62 -11.19
C ILE A 76 -11.94 -27.09 -12.49
N LEU A 77 -12.25 -28.01 -13.39
CA LEU A 77 -12.85 -27.69 -14.68
C LEU A 77 -14.31 -27.27 -14.49
N ARG A 78 -14.71 -26.25 -15.24
CA ARG A 78 -16.07 -25.71 -15.18
C ARG A 78 -17.08 -26.66 -15.82
N ALA A 79 -18.23 -26.80 -15.17
CA ALA A 79 -19.38 -27.49 -15.73
C ALA A 79 -19.75 -26.91 -17.11
N SER A 80 -20.11 -27.77 -18.07
CA SER A 80 -20.52 -27.33 -19.39
C SER A 80 -22.04 -27.33 -19.51
N ASN A 81 -22.61 -26.25 -20.04
CA ASN A 81 -24.04 -26.17 -20.35
C ASN A 81 -24.48 -27.15 -21.47
N THR A 82 -23.54 -27.85 -22.12
CA THR A 82 -23.85 -28.96 -23.03
C THR A 82 -24.20 -30.26 -22.31
N ASP A 83 -24.02 -30.32 -20.99
CA ASP A 83 -24.29 -31.49 -20.15
C ASP A 83 -25.79 -31.57 -19.82
N ASN A 84 -26.63 -31.77 -20.86
CA ASN A 84 -28.10 -31.63 -20.81
C ASN A 84 -28.83 -32.47 -19.73
N ASN A 85 -28.13 -33.40 -19.06
CA ASN A 85 -28.69 -34.27 -18.02
C ASN A 85 -28.02 -34.12 -16.65
N VAL A 86 -27.01 -33.25 -16.52
CA VAL A 86 -26.29 -33.07 -15.26
C VAL A 86 -26.85 -31.86 -14.54
N LYS A 87 -27.38 -32.09 -13.34
CA LYS A 87 -27.89 -31.01 -12.47
C LYS A 87 -26.89 -30.63 -11.39
N GLN A 88 -26.03 -31.57 -11.02
CA GLN A 88 -25.10 -31.41 -9.92
C GLN A 88 -23.80 -32.16 -10.23
N LEU A 89 -22.68 -31.55 -9.87
CA LEU A 89 -21.34 -32.12 -9.84
C LEU A 89 -20.82 -32.08 -8.41
N GLU A 90 -20.01 -33.06 -8.04
CA GLU A 90 -19.30 -33.09 -6.75
C GLU A 90 -17.80 -33.32 -6.96
N THR A 91 -16.99 -32.41 -6.43
CA THR A 91 -15.53 -32.58 -6.35
C THR A 91 -15.10 -32.57 -4.90
N ILE A 92 -14.27 -33.53 -4.51
CA ILE A 92 -13.65 -33.62 -3.19
C ILE A 92 -12.14 -33.48 -3.38
N ILE A 93 -11.56 -32.47 -2.73
CA ILE A 93 -10.12 -32.30 -2.59
C ILE A 93 -9.73 -32.70 -1.18
N ASP A 94 -8.91 -33.73 -1.06
CA ASP A 94 -8.56 -34.34 0.23
C ASP A 94 -7.04 -34.34 0.42
N GLU A 95 -6.59 -33.46 1.32
CA GLU A 95 -5.17 -33.32 1.66
C GLU A 95 -4.90 -33.86 3.06
N GLU A 96 -3.84 -34.63 3.22
CA GLU A 96 -3.38 -35.17 4.52
C GLU A 96 -2.28 -34.26 5.11
N THR A 97 -2.56 -33.52 6.20
CA THR A 97 -1.84 -32.24 6.42
C THR A 97 -1.30 -32.02 7.82
N HIS A 98 -0.17 -31.30 7.91
CA HIS A 98 0.24 -30.53 9.10
C HIS A 98 0.98 -29.19 8.80
N THR A 99 1.55 -28.93 7.60
CA THR A 99 2.29 -27.66 7.31
C THR A 99 2.23 -27.12 5.87
N GLU A 100 1.76 -27.90 4.90
CA GLU A 100 1.77 -27.53 3.47
C GLU A 100 0.57 -26.65 3.10
N ALA A 101 0.55 -26.13 1.87
CA ALA A 101 -0.55 -25.34 1.35
C ALA A 101 -0.82 -25.69 -0.11
N SER A 102 -2.10 -25.78 -0.47
CA SER A 102 -2.51 -26.14 -1.83
C SER A 102 -3.19 -24.98 -2.55
N LEU A 103 -2.97 -24.93 -3.87
CA LEU A 103 -3.57 -23.94 -4.76
C LEU A 103 -4.75 -24.56 -5.50
N ILE A 104 -5.92 -23.95 -5.43
CA ILE A 104 -7.09 -24.37 -6.19
C ILE A 104 -7.39 -23.32 -7.25
N GLN A 105 -7.14 -23.65 -8.51
CA GLN A 105 -7.59 -22.86 -9.64
C GLN A 105 -8.98 -23.33 -10.07
N LEU A 106 -9.96 -22.44 -9.95
CA LEU A 106 -11.31 -22.65 -10.43
C LEU A 106 -11.44 -22.08 -11.82
N ASN A 107 -11.83 -22.89 -12.80
CA ASN A 107 -12.22 -22.39 -14.13
C ASN A 107 -13.60 -21.70 -14.11
N TYR A 108 -14.02 -21.19 -12.95
CA TYR A 108 -15.26 -20.48 -12.67
C TYR A 108 -14.98 -18.99 -12.41
N THR A 109 -15.97 -18.13 -12.63
CA THR A 109 -15.87 -16.71 -12.25
C THR A 109 -16.27 -16.49 -10.80
N PHE A 110 -15.83 -15.38 -10.20
CA PHE A 110 -16.05 -15.10 -8.78
C PHE A 110 -17.53 -15.06 -8.38
N ASP A 111 -18.39 -14.51 -9.25
CA ASP A 111 -19.83 -14.43 -9.00
C ASP A 111 -20.57 -15.78 -9.11
N GLU A 112 -19.93 -16.80 -9.68
CA GLU A 112 -20.52 -18.14 -9.73
C GLU A 112 -20.44 -18.83 -8.37
N ILE A 113 -19.63 -18.32 -7.43
CA ILE A 113 -19.59 -18.78 -6.03
C ILE A 113 -20.84 -18.25 -5.33
N THR A 114 -21.79 -19.14 -5.05
CA THR A 114 -23.11 -18.78 -4.49
C THR A 114 -23.28 -19.16 -3.03
N ALA A 115 -22.43 -20.03 -2.48
CA ALA A 115 -22.37 -20.29 -1.05
C ALA A 115 -20.98 -20.80 -0.66
N ILE A 116 -20.60 -20.48 0.59
CA ILE A 116 -19.42 -21.05 1.26
C ILE A 116 -19.92 -21.51 2.62
N SER A 117 -19.65 -22.76 2.98
CA SER A 117 -20.10 -23.29 4.27
C SER A 117 -19.08 -24.23 4.88
N ARG A 118 -18.97 -24.20 6.21
CA ARG A 118 -18.18 -25.19 6.95
C ARG A 118 -19.04 -26.40 7.29
N ARG A 119 -18.54 -27.61 7.00
CA ARG A 119 -19.16 -28.88 7.39
C ARG A 119 -18.17 -29.69 8.21
N GLU A 120 -18.34 -29.71 9.53
CA GLU A 120 -17.39 -30.31 10.47
C GLU A 120 -15.97 -29.72 10.33
N THR A 121 -15.05 -30.45 9.73
CA THR A 121 -13.66 -30.04 9.44
C THR A 121 -13.49 -29.45 8.04
N ASP A 122 -14.49 -29.60 7.19
CA ASP A 122 -14.39 -29.34 5.75
C ASP A 122 -14.99 -27.99 5.41
N ILE A 123 -14.57 -27.44 4.27
CA ILE A 123 -15.19 -26.26 3.68
C ILE A 123 -15.79 -26.65 2.34
N VAL A 124 -17.05 -26.31 2.12
CA VAL A 124 -17.76 -26.59 0.88
C VAL A 124 -18.09 -25.28 0.18
N PHE A 125 -17.60 -25.15 -1.04
CA PHE A 125 -18.00 -24.11 -2.00
C PHE A 125 -19.12 -24.64 -2.89
N THR A 126 -20.18 -23.85 -3.07
CA THR A 126 -21.26 -24.15 -4.02
C THR A 126 -21.19 -23.16 -5.17
N LEU A 127 -20.88 -23.67 -6.36
CA LEU A 127 -20.82 -22.89 -7.58
C LEU A 127 -22.04 -23.16 -8.46
N LYS A 128 -22.53 -22.14 -9.16
CA LYS A 128 -23.68 -22.29 -10.08
C LYS A 128 -23.34 -21.72 -11.45
N VAL A 129 -23.45 -22.59 -12.45
CA VAL A 129 -23.32 -22.22 -13.86
C VAL A 129 -24.72 -22.15 -14.46
N SER A 130 -25.18 -20.95 -14.77
CA SER A 130 -26.47 -20.74 -15.43
C SER A 130 -26.37 -21.01 -16.94
N ASN A 131 -27.47 -21.49 -17.53
CA ASN A 131 -27.64 -21.56 -18.97
C ASN A 131 -28.04 -20.18 -19.52
N ASP A 132 -27.28 -19.68 -20.49
CA ASP A 132 -27.54 -18.37 -21.14
C ASP A 132 -28.96 -18.25 -21.72
N LYS A 133 -29.60 -19.38 -22.05
CA LYS A 133 -30.96 -19.42 -22.62
C LYS A 133 -32.06 -19.54 -21.59
N ASP A 134 -31.77 -20.08 -20.40
CA ASP A 134 -32.73 -20.31 -19.33
C ASP A 134 -32.04 -20.20 -17.97
N PRO A 135 -32.14 -19.04 -17.28
CA PRO A 135 -31.50 -18.82 -15.98
C PRO A 135 -31.96 -19.78 -14.88
N ASP A 136 -33.17 -20.36 -15.00
CA ASP A 136 -33.70 -21.33 -14.04
C ASP A 136 -33.08 -22.72 -14.23
N GLN A 137 -32.42 -22.94 -15.37
CA GLN A 137 -31.59 -24.12 -15.62
C GLN A 137 -30.13 -23.81 -15.30
N PHE A 138 -29.66 -24.31 -14.17
CA PHE A 138 -28.27 -24.22 -13.76
C PHE A 138 -27.69 -25.59 -13.42
N ILE A 139 -26.37 -25.70 -13.53
CA ILE A 139 -25.59 -26.81 -12.98
C ILE A 139 -24.96 -26.34 -11.69
N GLU A 140 -25.23 -27.04 -10.60
CA GLU A 140 -24.56 -26.81 -9.32
C GLU A 140 -23.28 -27.64 -9.24
N HIS A 141 -22.15 -27.05 -8.83
CA HIS A 141 -20.93 -27.79 -8.54
C HIS A 141 -20.57 -27.59 -7.06
N LEU A 142 -20.61 -28.67 -6.30
CA LEU A 142 -20.14 -28.71 -4.92
C LEU A 142 -18.66 -29.07 -4.91
N ILE A 143 -17.83 -28.17 -4.39
CA ILE A 143 -16.39 -28.42 -4.20
C ILE A 143 -16.15 -28.50 -2.68
N ALA A 144 -15.90 -29.70 -2.19
CA ALA A 144 -15.54 -29.97 -0.80
C ALA A 144 -14.02 -29.98 -0.66
N LEU A 145 -13.52 -29.12 0.22
CA LEU A 145 -12.15 -29.10 0.67
C LEU A 145 -12.12 -29.84 2.01
N SER A 146 -11.62 -31.06 1.99
CA SER A 146 -11.60 -31.93 3.16
C SER A 146 -10.46 -31.55 4.11
N HIS A 147 -10.72 -31.76 5.40
CA HIS A 147 -9.74 -31.62 6.48
C HIS A 147 -9.09 -30.22 6.57
N VAL A 148 -9.83 -29.16 6.23
CA VAL A 148 -9.33 -27.77 6.35
C VAL A 148 -9.03 -27.41 7.80
N TYR A 149 -9.90 -27.80 8.73
CA TYR A 149 -9.75 -27.55 10.17
C TYR A 149 -9.34 -28.83 10.90
N GLN A 150 -8.52 -28.69 11.94
CA GLN A 150 -8.01 -29.82 12.74
C GLN A 150 -9.13 -30.60 13.44
N ASP A 151 -10.18 -29.91 13.88
CA ASP A 151 -11.36 -30.53 14.47
C ASP A 151 -12.61 -29.68 14.26
N LYS A 152 -13.79 -30.27 14.46
CA LYS A 152 -15.11 -29.65 14.24
C LYS A 152 -15.45 -28.44 15.12
N ASN A 153 -14.71 -28.23 16.22
CA ASN A 153 -14.92 -27.14 17.16
C ASN A 153 -13.77 -26.12 17.16
N SER A 154 -12.64 -26.43 16.50
CA SER A 154 -11.46 -25.58 16.42
C SER A 154 -11.50 -24.65 15.20
N GLN A 155 -10.86 -23.49 15.34
CA GLN A 155 -10.54 -22.59 14.22
C GLN A 155 -9.09 -22.76 13.73
N LEU A 156 -8.33 -23.69 14.33
CA LEU A 156 -7.00 -24.04 13.86
C LEU A 156 -7.09 -24.82 12.56
N LEU A 157 -6.38 -24.33 11.57
CA LEU A 157 -6.28 -24.97 10.27
C LEU A 157 -5.38 -26.20 10.35
N ALA A 158 -5.84 -27.29 9.76
CA ALA A 158 -5.03 -28.43 9.40
C ALA A 158 -4.33 -28.17 8.05
N HIS A 159 -5.07 -27.57 7.10
CA HIS A 159 -4.54 -27.19 5.79
C HIS A 159 -4.91 -25.77 5.36
N ARG A 160 -4.09 -25.19 4.47
CA ARG A 160 -4.38 -23.90 3.84
C ARG A 160 -4.63 -24.08 2.36
N TYR A 161 -5.81 -23.69 1.92
CA TYR A 161 -6.14 -23.59 0.50
C TYR A 161 -6.19 -22.12 0.06
N THR A 162 -5.47 -21.80 -1.01
CA THR A 162 -5.65 -20.55 -1.76
C THR A 162 -6.50 -20.84 -2.98
N ILE A 163 -7.64 -20.17 -3.11
CA ILE A 163 -8.53 -20.36 -4.26
C ILE A 163 -8.31 -19.20 -5.23
N VAL A 164 -8.16 -19.50 -6.52
CA VAL A 164 -8.03 -18.51 -7.60
C VAL A 164 -9.10 -18.77 -8.64
N THR A 165 -9.93 -17.78 -8.91
CA THR A 165 -10.98 -17.84 -9.93
C THR A 165 -10.43 -17.47 -11.30
N MET A 166 -11.12 -17.91 -12.36
CA MET A 166 -10.72 -17.67 -13.76
C MET A 166 -10.70 -16.18 -14.11
N ASP A 167 -11.52 -15.37 -13.45
CA ASP A 167 -11.57 -13.91 -13.58
C ASP A 167 -10.60 -13.18 -12.63
N GLY A 168 -9.66 -13.89 -12.00
CA GLY A 168 -8.51 -13.30 -11.30
C GLY A 168 -8.76 -12.88 -9.86
N PHE A 169 -9.85 -13.33 -9.24
CA PHE A 169 -10.05 -13.18 -7.80
C PHE A 169 -9.32 -14.27 -7.03
N ILE A 170 -8.73 -13.90 -5.91
CA ILE A 170 -8.03 -14.80 -5.00
C ILE A 170 -8.77 -14.79 -3.68
N LEU A 171 -9.10 -15.95 -3.14
CA LEU A 171 -9.72 -16.13 -1.85
C LEU A 171 -8.74 -16.85 -0.92
N THR A 172 -8.56 -16.30 0.27
CA THR A 172 -7.74 -16.88 1.35
C THR A 172 -8.53 -16.87 2.64
N ILE A 173 -8.43 -17.93 3.43
CA ILE A 173 -9.17 -18.04 4.68
C ILE A 173 -8.75 -16.93 5.67
N ASN A 174 -9.71 -16.34 6.34
CA ASN A 174 -9.48 -15.32 7.36
C ASN A 174 -9.32 -15.99 8.73
N GLU A 175 -8.07 -16.06 9.20
CA GLU A 175 -7.71 -16.70 10.48
C GLU A 175 -8.08 -15.84 11.71
N ASN A 176 -8.51 -14.58 11.52
CA ASN A 176 -8.85 -13.67 12.63
C ASN A 176 -10.29 -13.83 13.14
N ASN A 177 -11.08 -14.76 12.60
CA ASN A 177 -12.46 -14.96 13.04
C ASN A 177 -12.51 -15.73 14.38
N ASN A 178 -12.89 -15.01 15.45
CA ASN A 178 -13.02 -15.57 16.79
C ASN A 178 -14.34 -16.31 17.05
N GLN A 179 -15.29 -16.31 16.10
CA GLN A 179 -16.55 -17.03 16.24
C GLN A 179 -16.38 -18.51 15.84
N PRO A 180 -16.59 -19.48 16.75
CA PRO A 180 -16.49 -20.89 16.41
C PRO A 180 -17.54 -21.28 15.36
N ARG A 181 -17.15 -22.07 14.34
CA ARG A 181 -18.00 -22.61 13.26
C ARG A 181 -18.36 -21.67 12.12
N GLU A 182 -18.03 -20.39 12.23
CA GLU A 182 -18.13 -19.47 11.08
C GLU A 182 -16.88 -19.59 10.21
N VAL A 183 -17.07 -19.53 8.90
CA VAL A 183 -16.00 -19.48 7.91
C VAL A 183 -15.97 -18.07 7.34
N SER A 184 -14.78 -17.53 7.15
CA SER A 184 -14.58 -16.22 6.52
C SER A 184 -13.41 -16.32 5.57
N TYR A 185 -13.54 -15.69 4.41
CA TYR A 185 -12.53 -15.60 3.36
C TYR A 185 -12.28 -14.14 3.01
N ASN A 186 -11.01 -13.77 2.96
CA ASN A 186 -10.58 -12.53 2.36
C ASN A 186 -10.45 -12.73 0.85
N PHE A 187 -11.04 -11.84 0.05
CA PHE A 187 -10.87 -11.82 -1.40
C PHE A 187 -10.08 -10.60 -1.88
N SER A 188 -9.30 -10.81 -2.95
CA SER A 188 -8.51 -9.78 -3.65
C SER A 188 -8.61 -9.98 -5.15
N TYR A 189 -8.47 -8.94 -5.97
CA TYR A 189 -8.31 -9.09 -7.42
C TYR A 189 -6.86 -8.86 -7.83
N LEU A 190 -6.25 -9.83 -8.52
CA LEU A 190 -4.93 -9.66 -9.14
C LEU A 190 -5.00 -9.94 -10.64
N GLU A 191 -4.81 -8.90 -11.46
CA GLU A 191 -4.91 -8.97 -12.92
C GLU A 191 -4.02 -10.07 -13.53
N LYS A 192 -2.87 -10.39 -12.91
CA LYS A 192 -1.95 -11.43 -13.39
C LYS A 192 -2.56 -12.84 -13.45
N TYR A 193 -3.61 -13.11 -12.68
CA TYR A 193 -4.32 -14.40 -12.68
C TYR A 193 -5.63 -14.34 -13.48
N ASN A 194 -6.01 -13.17 -13.98
CA ASN A 194 -7.21 -13.03 -14.78
C ASN A 194 -7.01 -13.63 -16.18
N GLN A 195 -7.78 -14.66 -16.50
CA GLN A 195 -7.79 -15.32 -17.81
C GLN A 195 -8.95 -14.81 -18.69
N GLN A 196 -9.71 -13.83 -18.19
CA GLN A 196 -10.83 -13.18 -18.86
C GLN A 196 -10.46 -11.75 -19.30
N GLU A 197 -11.47 -10.97 -19.72
CA GLU A 197 -11.30 -9.54 -20.00
C GLU A 197 -10.73 -8.80 -18.79
N LYS A 198 -9.75 -7.92 -19.03
CA LYS A 198 -9.16 -7.09 -17.98
C LYS A 198 -10.20 -6.17 -17.35
N LEU A 199 -10.18 -6.07 -16.02
CA LEU A 199 -11.04 -5.14 -15.30
C LEU A 199 -10.49 -3.72 -15.43
N GLN A 200 -11.37 -2.77 -15.72
CA GLN A 200 -11.06 -1.34 -15.75
C GLN A 200 -11.34 -0.67 -14.40
N GLN A 201 -12.33 -1.18 -13.66
CA GLN A 201 -12.70 -0.63 -12.36
C GLN A 201 -13.25 -1.72 -11.43
N LEU A 202 -12.86 -1.63 -10.16
CA LEU A 202 -13.38 -2.41 -9.06
C LEU A 202 -14.00 -1.44 -8.05
N SER A 203 -15.29 -1.57 -7.77
CA SER A 203 -15.97 -0.77 -6.74
C SER A 203 -16.34 -1.64 -5.55
N ILE A 204 -15.75 -1.36 -4.40
CA ILE A 204 -15.99 -2.03 -3.14
C ILE A 204 -16.83 -1.12 -2.25
N ASN A 205 -17.91 -1.66 -1.72
CA ASN A 205 -18.73 -1.00 -0.73
C ASN A 205 -18.93 -1.94 0.46
N ASP A 206 -18.08 -1.78 1.47
CA ASP A 206 -18.08 -2.61 2.67
C ASP A 206 -19.30 -2.33 3.56
N ASP A 207 -19.91 -1.14 3.47
CA ASP A 207 -21.13 -0.77 4.20
C ASP A 207 -22.36 -1.53 3.66
N LYS A 208 -22.48 -1.62 2.34
CA LYS A 208 -23.58 -2.33 1.66
C LYS A 208 -23.25 -3.80 1.36
N HIS A 209 -22.04 -4.24 1.67
CA HIS A 209 -21.53 -5.57 1.36
C HIS A 209 -21.65 -5.93 -0.13
N THR A 210 -21.24 -5.01 -1.01
CA THR A 210 -21.37 -5.15 -2.47
C THR A 210 -20.07 -4.91 -3.20
N LEU A 211 -19.94 -5.60 -4.33
CA LEU A 211 -18.84 -5.50 -5.27
C LEU A 211 -19.40 -5.18 -6.67
N SER A 212 -18.87 -4.15 -7.33
CA SER A 212 -19.13 -3.89 -8.75
C SER A 212 -17.85 -4.04 -9.55
N ILE A 213 -17.87 -4.94 -10.53
CA ILE A 213 -16.77 -5.16 -11.48
C ILE A 213 -17.13 -4.53 -12.82
N GLN A 214 -16.22 -3.78 -13.41
CA GLN A 214 -16.40 -3.17 -14.72
C GLN A 214 -15.27 -3.58 -15.66
N SER A 215 -15.63 -4.25 -16.76
CA SER A 215 -14.77 -4.45 -17.93
C SER A 215 -15.18 -3.46 -19.05
N GLU A 216 -14.55 -3.54 -20.23
CA GLU A 216 -14.74 -2.58 -21.32
C GLU A 216 -16.20 -2.41 -21.76
N ASN A 217 -16.98 -3.49 -21.80
CA ASN A 217 -18.37 -3.47 -22.31
C ASN A 217 -19.39 -4.00 -21.30
N LYS A 218 -18.98 -4.35 -20.07
CA LYS A 218 -19.84 -5.01 -19.09
C LYS A 218 -19.61 -4.42 -17.70
N THR A 219 -20.70 -4.22 -16.98
CA THR A 219 -20.67 -3.95 -15.54
C THR A 219 -21.50 -5.00 -14.86
N LYS A 220 -20.96 -5.58 -13.80
CA LYS A 220 -21.64 -6.61 -13.02
C LYS A 220 -21.61 -6.20 -11.56
N LEU A 221 -22.80 -6.12 -10.98
CA LEU A 221 -23.00 -5.87 -9.56
C LEU A 221 -23.20 -7.21 -8.86
N ILE A 222 -22.43 -7.45 -7.81
CA ILE A 222 -22.39 -8.68 -7.03
C ILE A 222 -22.72 -8.31 -5.59
N GLN A 223 -23.75 -8.94 -5.03
CA GLN A 223 -23.97 -8.94 -3.59
C GLN A 223 -23.01 -9.96 -2.99
N LEU A 224 -22.11 -9.51 -2.11
CA LEU A 224 -21.12 -10.40 -1.51
C LEU A 224 -21.80 -11.38 -0.55
N LEU A 225 -21.27 -12.60 -0.47
CA LEU A 225 -21.68 -13.57 0.54
C LEU A 225 -21.22 -13.08 1.93
N PRO A 226 -21.96 -13.36 3.02
CA PRO A 226 -21.55 -12.98 4.38
C PRO A 226 -20.15 -13.48 4.76
N GLU A 227 -19.73 -14.61 4.19
CA GLU A 227 -18.42 -15.24 4.43
C GLU A 227 -17.27 -14.51 3.71
N LEU A 228 -17.56 -13.62 2.75
CA LEU A 228 -16.54 -12.96 1.93
C LEU A 228 -16.30 -11.53 2.39
N GLN A 229 -15.04 -11.20 2.67
CA GLN A 229 -14.59 -9.86 3.04
C GLN A 229 -13.52 -9.39 2.06
N TYR A 230 -13.54 -8.11 1.70
CA TYR A 230 -12.47 -7.57 0.88
C TYR A 230 -11.18 -7.49 1.69
N SER A 231 -10.06 -7.95 1.13
CA SER A 231 -8.75 -7.96 1.82
C SER A 231 -8.17 -6.56 2.05
N GLY A 232 -8.72 -5.55 1.36
CA GLY A 232 -8.14 -4.22 1.27
C GLY A 232 -7.20 -4.03 0.08
N PHE A 233 -6.85 -5.08 -0.67
CA PHE A 233 -5.86 -5.00 -1.74
C PHE A 233 -6.35 -5.59 -3.06
N SER A 234 -6.10 -4.87 -4.14
CA SER A 234 -6.27 -5.34 -5.52
C SER A 234 -5.28 -4.64 -6.44
N SER A 235 -4.90 -5.30 -7.53
CA SER A 235 -3.85 -4.81 -8.42
C SER A 235 -4.12 -5.14 -9.89
N GLY A 236 -3.89 -4.16 -10.74
CA GLY A 236 -3.93 -4.25 -12.20
C GLY A 236 -3.33 -3.00 -12.83
N GLU A 237 -2.89 -3.08 -14.09
CA GLU A 237 -2.12 -2.01 -14.75
C GLU A 237 -2.95 -0.73 -14.95
N HIS A 238 -4.25 -0.90 -15.18
CA HIS A 238 -5.21 0.18 -15.42
C HIS A 238 -6.43 0.11 -14.51
N LEU A 239 -6.32 -0.67 -13.43
CA LEU A 239 -7.41 -0.89 -12.48
C LEU A 239 -7.65 0.36 -11.64
N LYS A 240 -8.87 0.87 -11.69
CA LYS A 240 -9.35 1.95 -10.82
C LYS A 240 -10.10 1.36 -9.64
N LEU A 241 -9.85 1.88 -8.44
CA LEU A 241 -10.55 1.45 -7.23
C LEU A 241 -11.56 2.50 -6.80
N ASN A 242 -12.81 2.10 -6.60
CA ASN A 242 -13.81 2.93 -5.93
C ASN A 242 -14.10 2.29 -4.57
N LEU A 243 -13.66 2.93 -3.50
CA LEU A 243 -13.63 2.33 -2.18
C LEU A 243 -14.58 3.09 -1.26
N GLN A 244 -15.48 2.36 -0.60
CA GLN A 244 -16.33 2.86 0.47
C GLN A 244 -16.23 1.92 1.66
N GLY A 245 -15.71 2.44 2.77
CA GLY A 245 -15.64 1.74 4.05
C GLY A 245 -16.97 1.66 4.77
N ASN A 246 -16.97 0.89 5.85
CA ASN A 246 -18.10 0.70 6.75
C ASN A 246 -17.87 1.47 8.05
N SER A 247 -18.42 1.03 9.17
CA SER A 247 -18.20 1.70 10.47
C SER A 247 -17.06 1.10 11.31
N GLU A 248 -16.40 0.06 10.77
CA GLU A 248 -15.24 -0.58 11.38
C GLU A 248 -13.94 0.11 10.93
N ASN A 249 -12.78 -0.44 11.30
CA ASN A 249 -11.50 0.07 10.85
C ASN A 249 -11.16 -0.53 9.48
N ASN A 250 -11.25 0.28 8.42
CA ASN A 250 -10.98 -0.20 7.08
C ASN A 250 -9.52 0.02 6.68
N HIS A 251 -8.96 -0.92 5.92
CA HIS A 251 -7.63 -0.81 5.38
C HIS A 251 -7.66 -1.06 3.87
N TYR A 252 -7.15 -0.10 3.11
CA TYR A 252 -7.09 -0.18 1.66
C TYR A 252 -5.69 0.17 1.16
N ALA A 253 -5.19 -0.64 0.24
CA ALA A 253 -3.89 -0.51 -0.35
C ALA A 253 -3.91 -0.61 -1.87
N GLY A 254 -2.83 -0.18 -2.50
CA GLY A 254 -2.71 -0.20 -3.97
C GLY A 254 -3.54 0.88 -4.67
N ILE A 255 -3.95 1.93 -3.95
CA ILE A 255 -4.77 3.00 -4.53
C ILE A 255 -3.91 3.80 -5.52
N ALA A 256 -4.35 3.88 -6.77
CA ALA A 256 -3.65 4.54 -7.85
C ALA A 256 -4.48 5.67 -8.46
N ALA A 257 -3.92 6.38 -9.45
CA ALA A 257 -4.62 7.44 -10.18
C ALA A 257 -6.02 7.04 -10.66
N HIS A 258 -6.93 8.01 -10.69
CA HIS A 258 -8.33 7.87 -11.10
C HIS A 258 -9.22 7.02 -10.17
N SER A 259 -8.70 6.55 -9.05
CA SER A 259 -9.48 5.92 -7.99
C SER A 259 -10.33 6.94 -7.23
N SER A 260 -11.34 6.46 -6.51
CA SER A 260 -12.14 7.26 -5.58
C SER A 260 -12.22 6.62 -4.19
N ILE A 261 -12.19 7.45 -3.15
CA ILE A 261 -12.33 7.05 -1.76
C ILE A 261 -13.53 7.78 -1.17
N LYS A 262 -14.47 7.02 -0.60
CA LYS A 262 -15.53 7.52 0.28
C LYS A 262 -15.10 7.31 1.72
N LEU A 263 -14.88 8.41 2.44
CA LEU A 263 -14.50 8.39 3.84
C LEU A 263 -15.62 7.84 4.72
N SER A 264 -15.23 7.01 5.68
CA SER A 264 -16.09 6.27 6.60
C SER A 264 -15.84 6.68 8.05
N ARG A 265 -16.64 6.11 8.97
CA ARG A 265 -16.37 6.21 10.41
C ARG A 265 -15.29 5.19 10.78
N GLY A 266 -14.48 5.50 11.79
CA GLY A 266 -13.51 4.57 12.37
C GLY A 266 -12.07 5.03 12.21
N TYR A 267 -11.15 4.08 12.31
CA TYR A 267 -9.72 4.28 12.06
C TYR A 267 -9.34 3.67 10.72
N ASP A 268 -9.45 4.49 9.68
CA ASP A 268 -9.27 4.06 8.30
C ASP A 268 -7.86 4.33 7.79
N ASN A 269 -7.39 3.45 6.91
CA ASN A 269 -6.06 3.51 6.33
C ASN A 269 -6.16 3.39 4.80
N TYR A 270 -5.58 4.36 4.11
CA TYR A 270 -5.55 4.43 2.66
C TYR A 270 -4.09 4.56 2.19
N GLN A 271 -3.54 3.50 1.60
CA GLN A 271 -2.20 3.54 1.03
C GLN A 271 -2.25 3.93 -0.45
N ILE A 272 -1.70 5.10 -0.75
CA ILE A 272 -1.54 5.61 -2.10
C ILE A 272 -0.24 5.02 -2.67
N SER A 273 -0.38 4.21 -3.71
CA SER A 273 0.71 3.43 -4.32
C SER A 273 1.86 4.30 -4.84
N SER A 274 1.53 5.42 -5.45
CA SER A 274 2.46 6.44 -5.92
C SER A 274 1.69 7.74 -6.11
N LEU A 275 2.33 8.87 -5.85
CA LEU A 275 1.82 10.19 -6.24
C LEU A 275 2.47 10.69 -7.53
N LEU A 276 3.32 9.93 -8.22
CA LEU A 276 3.84 10.31 -9.52
C LEU A 276 2.75 10.16 -10.58
N ALA A 277 2.48 11.24 -11.32
CA ALA A 277 1.48 11.24 -12.38
C ALA A 277 2.12 11.00 -13.75
N LYS A 278 1.41 10.25 -14.61
CA LYS A 278 1.76 10.12 -16.04
C LYS A 278 1.30 11.34 -16.84
N ASN A 279 0.27 12.05 -16.35
CA ASN A 279 -0.26 13.26 -16.97
C ASN A 279 -0.95 14.18 -15.95
N ARG A 280 -1.10 15.46 -16.30
CA ARG A 280 -1.64 16.52 -15.42
C ARG A 280 -3.08 16.33 -14.92
N ASN A 281 -3.84 15.41 -15.53
CA ASN A 281 -5.26 15.18 -15.21
C ASN A 281 -5.45 14.04 -14.20
N GLU A 282 -4.37 13.34 -13.82
CA GLU A 282 -4.44 12.25 -12.84
C GLU A 282 -4.74 12.79 -11.45
N LYS A 283 -5.77 12.22 -10.85
CA LYS A 283 -6.28 12.59 -9.52
C LYS A 283 -6.90 11.39 -8.83
N ILE A 284 -6.96 11.43 -7.52
CA ILE A 284 -7.78 10.54 -6.70
C ILE A 284 -8.88 11.41 -6.09
N THR A 285 -10.12 11.00 -6.27
CA THR A 285 -11.27 11.75 -5.73
C THR A 285 -11.56 11.26 -4.33
N ILE A 286 -11.74 12.18 -3.39
CA ILE A 286 -12.10 11.89 -2.01
C ILE A 286 -13.44 12.58 -1.76
N SER A 287 -14.40 11.80 -1.31
CA SER A 287 -15.71 12.29 -0.90
C SER A 287 -16.07 11.69 0.44
N LEU A 288 -17.16 12.15 1.02
CA LEU A 288 -17.76 11.43 2.13
C LEU A 288 -18.74 10.34 1.64
N SER A 289 -19.20 9.50 2.56
CA SER A 289 -20.07 8.35 2.27
C SER A 289 -21.54 8.75 2.35
N ASP A 290 -22.47 8.02 1.76
CA ASP A 290 -23.88 8.48 1.77
C ASP A 290 -24.50 8.56 3.20
N ASN A 291 -23.80 8.09 4.24
CA ASN A 291 -24.17 8.07 5.66
C ASN A 291 -23.54 9.20 6.51
N ASP A 292 -23.10 10.30 5.88
CA ASP A 292 -22.38 11.47 6.45
C ASP A 292 -22.88 12.11 7.76
N LYS A 293 -24.08 11.77 8.22
CA LYS A 293 -24.63 12.30 9.47
C LYS A 293 -23.92 11.80 10.74
N GLN A 294 -22.80 11.09 10.60
CA GLN A 294 -22.12 10.45 11.71
C GLN A 294 -20.59 10.62 11.70
N LEU A 295 -19.95 11.49 10.91
CA LEU A 295 -18.53 11.76 11.18
C LEU A 295 -18.41 12.46 12.54
N THR A 296 -17.52 11.96 13.38
CA THR A 296 -17.28 12.43 14.74
C THR A 296 -15.79 12.62 14.98
N SER A 297 -15.43 13.35 16.04
CA SER A 297 -14.04 13.72 16.32
C SER A 297 -13.12 12.55 16.71
N ASP A 298 -13.69 11.36 16.93
CA ASP A 298 -13.00 10.10 17.15
C ASP A 298 -12.59 9.39 15.84
N CYS A 299 -13.15 9.82 14.71
CA CYS A 299 -12.84 9.25 13.40
C CYS A 299 -11.50 9.79 12.90
N THR A 300 -10.65 8.88 12.40
CA THR A 300 -9.34 9.21 11.85
C THR A 300 -9.13 8.49 10.53
N SER A 301 -8.77 9.23 9.48
CA SER A 301 -8.32 8.64 8.21
C SER A 301 -6.85 8.94 7.96
N HIS A 302 -6.07 7.88 7.79
CA HIS A 302 -4.66 7.92 7.47
C HIS A 302 -4.44 7.72 5.98
N PHE A 303 -3.68 8.62 5.36
CA PHE A 303 -3.22 8.53 3.99
C PHE A 303 -1.72 8.28 3.98
N PHE A 304 -1.31 7.09 3.55
CA PHE A 304 0.10 6.74 3.40
C PHE A 304 0.58 7.13 2.00
N LEU A 305 1.54 8.04 1.94
CA LEU A 305 2.09 8.61 0.71
C LEU A 305 3.46 8.01 0.44
N SER A 306 3.54 7.11 -0.54
CA SER A 306 4.70 6.23 -0.71
C SER A 306 5.98 6.94 -1.19
N ASP A 307 5.88 8.07 -1.89
CA ASP A 307 6.98 8.66 -2.67
C ASP A 307 7.13 10.18 -2.55
N VAL A 308 6.31 10.85 -1.72
CA VAL A 308 6.34 12.31 -1.55
C VAL A 308 6.54 12.68 -0.08
N SER A 309 7.27 13.77 0.17
CA SER A 309 7.36 14.35 1.51
C SER A 309 6.21 15.33 1.77
N GLY A 310 5.65 15.31 2.98
CA GLY A 310 4.56 16.22 3.35
C GLY A 310 4.93 17.70 3.28
N PHE A 311 6.22 18.05 3.40
CA PHE A 311 6.71 19.43 3.24
C PHE A 311 6.57 19.95 1.80
N ASP A 312 6.61 19.05 0.81
CA ASP A 312 6.47 19.39 -0.60
C ASP A 312 4.99 19.50 -1.04
N LEU A 313 4.05 19.26 -0.13
CA LEU A 313 2.62 19.31 -0.38
C LEU A 313 1.97 20.61 0.11
N MET A 314 0.89 20.98 -0.55
CA MET A 314 0.00 22.06 -0.13
C MET A 314 -1.45 21.68 -0.38
N PHE A 315 -2.35 22.22 0.45
CA PHE A 315 -3.79 21.99 0.38
C PHE A 315 -4.52 23.30 0.10
N SER A 316 -5.15 23.40 -1.06
CA SER A 316 -5.86 24.60 -1.51
C SER A 316 -7.17 24.23 -2.18
N ASP A 317 -8.27 24.87 -1.79
CA ASP A 317 -9.57 24.74 -2.44
C ASP A 317 -10.03 23.28 -2.61
N GLY A 318 -9.81 22.47 -1.56
CA GLY A 318 -10.13 21.04 -1.58
C GLY A 318 -9.11 20.15 -2.30
N VAL A 319 -7.98 20.69 -2.74
CA VAL A 319 -6.97 19.93 -3.51
C VAL A 319 -5.66 19.86 -2.76
N LEU A 320 -5.22 18.63 -2.43
CA LEU A 320 -3.86 18.33 -2.02
C LEU A 320 -3.00 18.13 -3.26
N SER A 321 -1.91 18.91 -3.40
CA SER A 321 -1.03 18.85 -4.56
C SER A 321 0.42 19.14 -4.21
N HIS A 322 1.33 18.66 -5.07
CA HIS A 322 2.75 18.97 -4.96
C HIS A 322 3.02 20.43 -5.34
N ARG A 323 3.67 21.19 -4.44
CA ARG A 323 3.88 22.64 -4.58
C ARG A 323 4.68 23.04 -5.82
N TYR A 324 5.80 22.35 -6.05
CA TYR A 324 6.75 22.76 -7.11
C TYR A 324 6.54 22.09 -8.47
N ASN A 325 5.79 21.00 -8.53
CA ASN A 325 5.61 20.22 -9.75
C ASN A 325 4.22 19.54 -9.76
N PRO A 326 3.13 20.34 -9.70
CA PRO A 326 1.77 19.83 -9.52
C PRO A 326 1.25 19.01 -10.71
N ASP A 327 1.85 19.15 -11.90
CA ASP A 327 1.43 18.42 -13.10
C ASP A 327 2.15 17.08 -13.27
N ALA A 328 3.26 16.87 -12.56
CA ALA A 328 3.96 15.59 -12.50
C ALA A 328 3.51 14.73 -11.32
N HIS A 329 2.54 15.20 -10.52
CA HIS A 329 2.04 14.48 -9.37
C HIS A 329 0.51 14.36 -9.40
N ILE A 330 0.03 13.23 -8.88
CA ILE A 330 -1.39 12.94 -8.69
C ILE A 330 -1.92 13.91 -7.63
N LYS A 331 -3.10 14.46 -7.89
CA LYS A 331 -3.80 15.35 -6.95
C LYS A 331 -4.80 14.55 -6.12
N LEU A 332 -4.84 14.75 -4.81
CA LEU A 332 -5.97 14.26 -4.00
C LEU A 332 -7.02 15.36 -3.96
N VAL A 333 -8.19 15.09 -4.52
CA VAL A 333 -9.24 16.08 -4.75
C VAL A 333 -10.43 15.74 -3.87
N PHE A 334 -10.65 16.55 -2.85
CA PHE A 334 -11.80 16.51 -1.98
C PHE A 334 -12.94 17.29 -2.62
N ASP A 335 -14.15 16.74 -2.66
CA ASP A 335 -15.30 17.55 -3.07
C ASP A 335 -15.59 18.67 -2.05
N THR A 336 -16.18 19.76 -2.54
CA THR A 336 -16.34 21.00 -1.77
C THR A 336 -17.24 20.83 -0.53
N GLU A 337 -18.26 19.98 -0.62
CA GLU A 337 -19.18 19.71 0.49
C GLU A 337 -18.47 18.92 1.60
N SER A 338 -17.66 17.94 1.20
CA SER A 338 -16.86 17.09 2.08
C SER A 338 -15.87 17.88 2.92
N VAL A 339 -15.14 18.84 2.32
CA VAL A 339 -14.15 19.64 3.06
C VAL A 339 -14.77 20.36 4.26
N SER A 340 -15.92 21.00 4.05
CA SER A 340 -16.62 21.71 5.12
C SER A 340 -17.11 20.75 6.20
N ALA A 341 -17.64 19.59 5.81
CA ALA A 341 -18.11 18.57 6.73
C ALA A 341 -16.98 17.93 7.56
N ILE A 342 -15.81 17.68 6.95
CA ILE A 342 -14.62 17.16 7.65
C ILE A 342 -14.17 18.14 8.73
N PHE A 343 -14.01 19.43 8.40
CA PHE A 343 -13.61 20.43 9.38
C PHE A 343 -14.67 20.64 10.49
N ASN A 344 -15.96 20.58 10.16
CA ASN A 344 -17.04 20.78 11.13
C ASN A 344 -17.27 19.58 12.06
N SER A 345 -17.01 18.36 11.58
CA SER A 345 -17.18 17.12 12.37
C SER A 345 -16.07 16.92 13.40
N GLY A 346 -14.92 17.58 13.22
CA GLY A 346 -13.73 17.35 14.03
C GLY A 346 -12.98 16.07 13.69
N MET A 347 -13.35 15.38 12.60
CA MET A 347 -12.62 14.23 12.06
C MET A 347 -11.16 14.59 11.79
N THR A 348 -10.25 13.65 12.08
CA THR A 348 -8.82 13.86 11.86
C THR A 348 -8.37 13.24 10.54
N LEU A 349 -7.73 14.03 9.69
CA LEU A 349 -7.01 13.54 8.52
C LEU A 349 -5.50 13.58 8.77
N GLN A 350 -4.84 12.44 8.61
CA GLN A 350 -3.40 12.31 8.76
C GLN A 350 -2.76 11.86 7.45
N PHE A 351 -1.69 12.54 7.04
CA PHE A 351 -0.89 12.19 5.88
C PHE A 351 0.48 11.72 6.35
N ILE A 352 0.78 10.44 6.15
CA ILE A 352 2.07 9.83 6.49
C ILE A 352 2.93 9.87 5.24
N ASP A 353 4.01 10.63 5.28
CA ASP A 353 4.90 10.81 4.14
C ASP A 353 5.89 9.64 3.96
N LYS A 354 6.66 9.67 2.87
CA LYS A 354 7.66 8.62 2.55
C LYS A 354 8.72 8.39 3.63
N ASP A 355 8.89 9.32 4.56
CA ASP A 355 9.84 9.24 5.69
C ASP A 355 9.12 8.91 7.01
N ASN A 356 7.88 8.41 6.94
CA ASN A 356 7.00 8.09 8.07
C ASN A 356 6.67 9.29 8.97
N ARG A 357 6.72 10.53 8.44
CA ARG A 357 6.31 11.72 9.20
C ARG A 357 4.82 11.97 9.00
N VAL A 358 4.14 12.30 10.10
CA VAL A 358 2.70 12.53 10.12
C VAL A 358 2.39 14.02 9.99
N PHE A 359 1.56 14.37 9.01
CA PHE A 359 1.10 15.71 8.72
C PHE A 359 -0.43 15.83 8.79
N HIS A 360 -0.91 17.02 9.12
CA HIS A 360 -2.33 17.38 9.14
C HIS A 360 -2.64 18.45 8.10
N LEU A 361 -3.91 18.56 7.72
CA LEU A 361 -4.36 19.65 6.87
C LEU A 361 -4.17 21.01 7.57
N PRO A 362 -3.84 22.07 6.82
CA PRO A 362 -3.87 23.44 7.32
C PRO A 362 -5.27 23.81 7.81
N LYS A 363 -5.34 24.71 8.80
CA LYS A 363 -6.61 25.36 9.15
C LYS A 363 -7.14 26.17 7.95
N PRO A 364 -8.47 26.23 7.74
CA PRO A 364 -9.07 26.95 6.61
C PRO A 364 -8.58 28.41 6.46
N ASP A 365 -8.34 29.08 7.59
CA ASP A 365 -7.92 30.49 7.62
C ASP A 365 -6.40 30.69 7.49
N SER A 366 -5.61 29.62 7.38
CA SER A 366 -4.16 29.75 7.26
C SER A 366 -3.77 30.17 5.84
N GLY A 367 -3.16 31.35 5.70
CA GLY A 367 -2.75 31.87 4.39
C GLY A 367 -1.70 31.02 3.66
N GLN A 368 -1.00 30.16 4.39
CA GLN A 368 0.14 29.38 3.91
C GLN A 368 -0.27 28.14 3.12
N ARG A 369 -1.45 27.56 3.42
CA ARG A 369 -1.98 26.35 2.76
C ARG A 369 -1.05 25.12 2.86
N LEU A 370 -0.07 25.14 3.78
CA LEU A 370 0.92 24.07 3.94
C LEU A 370 0.43 23.02 4.93
N LEU A 371 0.89 21.79 4.72
CA LEU A 371 0.63 20.70 5.66
C LEU A 371 1.39 20.94 6.97
N ILE A 372 0.74 20.63 8.10
CA ILE A 372 1.26 20.89 9.44
C ILE A 372 1.83 19.60 10.01
N PRO A 373 3.15 19.49 10.28
CA PRO A 373 3.72 18.29 10.88
C PRO A 373 3.26 18.13 12.34
N THR A 374 3.01 16.89 12.75
CA THR A 374 2.60 16.57 14.14
C THR A 374 3.71 16.88 15.14
N ILE A 375 4.94 16.52 14.78
CA ILE A 375 6.13 16.87 15.53
C ILE A 375 6.75 18.07 14.82
N THR A 376 6.66 19.23 15.43
CA THR A 376 7.39 20.41 14.99
C THR A 376 8.89 20.07 15.00
N LEU A 377 9.58 20.38 13.91
CA LEU A 377 11.04 20.40 13.92
C LEU A 377 11.46 21.48 14.94
N ASP A 378 11.76 21.07 16.17
CA ASP A 378 12.20 21.98 17.24
C ASP A 378 13.68 22.29 16.98
N VAL A 379 13.93 23.23 16.06
CA VAL A 379 15.27 23.77 15.81
C VAL A 379 15.52 24.86 16.85
N ARG A 380 15.91 24.46 18.05
CA ARG A 380 16.36 25.40 19.09
C ARG A 380 17.87 25.51 19.04
N LEU A 381 18.33 26.69 18.70
CA LEU A 381 19.72 27.09 18.84
C LEU A 381 19.86 27.86 20.15
N SER A 382 20.98 27.66 20.82
CA SER A 382 21.36 28.22 22.10
C SER A 382 22.55 29.16 21.93
N HIS A 383 22.85 29.99 22.93
CA HIS A 383 24.07 30.82 22.94
C HIS A 383 25.37 30.01 23.16
N GLN A 384 25.39 28.71 22.84
CA GLN A 384 26.54 27.82 22.93
C GLN A 384 26.73 27.15 21.56
N SER A 385 27.89 26.54 21.34
CA SER A 385 28.15 25.77 20.11
C SER A 385 27.16 24.62 19.95
N ASP A 386 26.28 24.73 18.95
CA ASP A 386 25.27 23.73 18.62
C ASP A 386 25.59 23.01 17.30
N VAL A 387 25.11 21.77 17.18
CA VAL A 387 25.15 20.99 15.93
C VAL A 387 23.74 20.81 15.40
N LEU A 388 23.44 21.45 14.28
CA LEU A 388 22.14 21.35 13.62
C LEU A 388 22.20 20.46 12.39
N MET A 389 21.32 19.45 12.36
CA MET A 389 21.19 18.54 11.22
C MET A 389 19.87 18.83 10.49
N ILE A 390 19.97 19.33 9.25
CA ILE A 390 18.80 19.57 8.40
C ILE A 390 18.40 18.25 7.73
N PRO A 391 17.16 17.76 7.90
CA PRO A 391 16.72 16.54 7.23
C PRO A 391 16.79 16.67 5.70
N PRO A 392 17.14 15.60 4.96
CA PRO A 392 17.21 15.64 3.49
C PRO A 392 15.90 16.05 2.81
N SER A 393 14.77 15.82 3.48
CA SER A 393 13.40 16.12 3.02
C SER A 393 12.98 17.58 3.25
N LEU A 394 13.69 18.35 4.06
CA LEU A 394 13.37 19.74 4.32
C LEU A 394 13.89 20.63 3.19
N ARG A 395 12.99 21.15 2.36
CA ARG A 395 13.29 22.06 1.24
C ARG A 395 12.75 23.46 1.54
N LEU A 396 13.57 24.49 1.33
CA LEU A 396 13.14 25.88 1.50
C LEU A 396 12.07 26.28 0.46
N ASN A 397 11.16 27.16 0.88
CA ASN A 397 10.14 27.73 0.00
C ASN A 397 10.80 28.60 -1.09
N LYS A 398 10.61 28.24 -2.36
CA LYS A 398 11.13 29.02 -3.51
C LYS A 398 10.57 30.45 -3.57
N GLU A 399 9.33 30.67 -3.12
CA GLU A 399 8.73 32.01 -3.07
C GLU A 399 9.46 32.90 -2.05
N ALA A 400 9.85 32.33 -0.91
CA ALA A 400 10.67 33.04 0.08
C ALA A 400 12.07 33.36 -0.46
N LEU A 401 12.71 32.42 -1.16
CA LEU A 401 14.01 32.66 -1.82
C LEU A 401 13.95 33.79 -2.87
N SER A 402 12.79 33.99 -3.52
CA SER A 402 12.60 35.06 -4.50
C SER A 402 12.46 36.47 -3.88
N LEU A 403 12.14 36.55 -2.58
CA LEU A 403 12.02 37.80 -1.82
C LEU A 403 13.35 38.22 -1.16
N TYR A 404 14.26 37.27 -0.93
CA TYR A 404 15.58 37.48 -0.33
C TYR A 404 16.68 38.21 -1.16
N PRO A 405 16.64 38.36 -2.51
CA PRO A 405 17.81 38.85 -3.25
C PRO A 405 18.17 40.34 -3.06
N GLN A 406 17.42 41.13 -2.28
CA GLN A 406 17.60 42.59 -2.24
C GLN A 406 18.47 43.13 -1.09
N TYR A 407 18.99 42.30 -0.18
CA TYR A 407 19.53 42.81 1.10
C TYR A 407 21.02 42.62 1.40
N PHE A 408 21.83 42.04 0.50
CA PHE A 408 23.28 41.96 0.72
C PHE A 408 24.05 43.09 0.02
N HIS A 409 24.37 44.15 0.76
CA HIS A 409 25.54 44.98 0.45
C HIS A 409 26.80 44.23 0.92
N ARG A 410 27.74 43.97 -0.01
CA ARG A 410 29.06 43.40 0.28
C ARG A 410 29.84 44.31 1.24
N GLU A 411 30.20 43.81 2.41
CA GLU A 411 31.42 44.24 3.09
C GLU A 411 32.52 43.19 2.88
N GLU A 412 33.73 43.64 2.53
CA GLU A 412 34.87 42.77 2.20
C GLU A 412 35.36 41.95 3.41
N PRO A 413 35.78 40.68 3.21
CA PRO A 413 36.23 39.83 4.30
C PRO A 413 37.61 40.25 4.82
N SER A 414 37.74 40.34 6.15
CA SER A 414 39.00 40.63 6.83
C SER A 414 40.01 39.48 6.73
N SER A 415 41.30 39.84 6.83
CA SER A 415 42.50 39.05 6.50
C SER A 415 42.76 37.71 7.20
N ARG A 416 41.83 37.21 8.04
CA ARG A 416 41.91 35.83 8.59
C ARG A 416 41.31 34.77 7.67
N SER A 417 40.48 35.15 6.70
CA SER A 417 39.85 34.24 5.73
C SER A 417 40.84 33.59 4.74
N THR A 418 42.03 34.20 4.57
CA THR A 418 42.98 33.80 3.53
C THR A 418 43.95 32.69 3.97
N GLN A 419 44.05 32.34 5.25
CA GLN A 419 44.95 31.29 5.74
C GLN A 419 44.34 29.88 5.72
N LEU A 420 43.00 29.74 5.81
CA LEU A 420 42.33 28.43 5.79
C LEU A 420 42.03 27.90 4.39
N GLN A 421 41.98 28.76 3.37
CA GLN A 421 41.82 28.33 1.97
C GLN A 421 42.99 27.49 1.44
N ARG A 422 44.15 27.49 2.11
CA ARG A 422 45.34 26.77 1.63
C ARG A 422 45.49 25.35 2.16
N ILE A 423 44.69 24.91 3.13
CA ILE A 423 44.84 23.59 3.75
C ILE A 423 43.88 22.53 3.17
N ILE A 424 42.83 22.93 2.44
CA ILE A 424 41.79 21.98 1.95
C ILE A 424 42.09 21.41 0.55
N SER A 425 43.12 21.88 -0.17
CA SER A 425 43.38 21.44 -1.55
C SER A 425 44.17 20.13 -1.71
N THR A 426 44.59 19.47 -0.63
CA THR A 426 45.30 18.19 -0.73
C THR A 426 44.97 17.25 0.42
N GLN A 427 43.86 16.52 0.33
CA GLN A 427 43.75 15.17 0.91
C GLN A 427 42.47 14.49 0.41
N THR A 428 42.67 13.54 -0.50
CA THR A 428 41.72 12.48 -0.84
C THR A 428 41.57 11.56 0.37
N LEU A 429 40.39 11.46 0.98
CA LEU A 429 40.14 10.45 2.02
C LEU A 429 38.76 9.79 1.86
N GLU A 430 38.84 8.47 1.73
CA GLU A 430 37.78 7.47 1.78
C GLU A 430 37.14 7.31 3.17
N PRO A 431 36.04 6.54 3.33
CA PRO A 431 35.05 6.73 4.36
C PRO A 431 35.30 5.87 5.62
N TYR A 432 35.72 6.48 6.73
CA TYR A 432 35.54 5.95 8.09
C TYR A 432 35.49 7.10 9.11
N PRO A 433 34.87 6.91 10.30
CA PRO A 433 34.46 7.99 11.19
C PRO A 433 35.64 8.57 11.97
N LEU A 434 35.89 9.87 11.82
CA LEU A 434 36.91 10.60 12.58
C LEU A 434 36.41 10.92 13.99
N LYS A 435 37.13 10.43 15.00
CA LYS A 435 36.99 10.81 16.40
C LYS A 435 37.44 12.26 16.58
N VAL A 436 36.53 13.13 17.00
CA VAL A 436 36.81 14.52 17.38
C VAL A 436 37.45 14.55 18.76
N THR A 437 38.78 14.54 18.80
CA THR A 437 39.57 14.95 19.96
C THR A 437 40.91 15.42 19.42
N GLU A 438 41.39 16.58 19.89
CA GLU A 438 42.68 17.22 19.56
C GLU A 438 42.67 18.31 18.47
N LEU A 439 42.00 19.45 18.73
CA LEU A 439 42.36 20.74 18.11
C LEU A 439 42.08 21.91 19.09
N LEU A 440 42.62 21.83 20.31
CA LEU A 440 42.71 22.99 21.20
C LEU A 440 44.02 22.89 21.99
N ARG A 441 45.04 23.64 21.57
CA ARG A 441 46.10 24.14 22.46
C ARG A 441 46.88 25.30 21.83
N ASP A 442 47.14 26.27 22.71
CA ASP A 442 48.15 27.34 22.68
C ASP A 442 47.73 28.73 22.17
N ASP A 443 47.21 29.51 23.13
CA ASP A 443 47.84 30.68 23.78
C ASP A 443 47.97 32.10 23.15
N ILE A 444 47.37 33.05 23.90
CA ILE A 444 47.83 34.41 24.29
C ILE A 444 47.57 35.64 23.36
N ALA A 445 46.68 36.55 23.80
CA ALA A 445 47.01 37.88 24.37
C ALA A 445 45.79 38.86 24.39
N VAL A 446 45.62 39.52 25.53
CA VAL A 446 44.63 40.57 25.84
C VAL A 446 45.02 41.93 25.22
N ASN A 447 44.04 42.73 24.76
CA ASN A 447 44.02 44.16 25.07
C ASN A 447 42.62 44.80 24.96
N ASP A 448 42.22 45.49 26.04
CA ASP A 448 41.04 46.33 26.19
C ASP A 448 41.14 47.63 25.37
N ASN A 449 40.02 48.11 24.81
CA ASN A 449 39.57 49.51 24.95
C ASN A 449 38.20 49.81 24.30
N GLN A 450 37.26 50.18 25.18
CA GLN A 450 36.08 51.06 25.02
C GLN A 450 34.73 50.50 24.47
N PRO A 451 33.58 50.92 25.06
CA PRO A 451 32.26 50.33 24.83
C PRO A 451 31.39 51.19 23.91
N VAL A 452 30.66 50.62 22.94
CA VAL A 452 29.57 51.35 22.28
C VAL A 452 28.40 50.43 21.90
N ASN A 453 27.27 50.73 22.53
CA ASN A 453 25.89 50.38 22.21
C ASN A 453 25.59 49.89 20.78
N SER A 454 24.95 48.72 20.66
CA SER A 454 24.14 48.36 19.49
C SER A 454 22.93 47.50 19.89
N ILE A 455 22.04 48.05 20.72
CA ILE A 455 20.65 47.56 20.91
C ILE A 455 19.65 48.43 20.09
N LEU A 456 20.12 49.27 19.16
CA LEU A 456 19.27 50.36 18.64
C LEU A 456 19.46 50.64 17.15
N SER A 457 19.27 49.63 16.29
CA SER A 457 19.15 49.88 14.83
C SER A 457 18.57 48.71 14.03
N LEU A 458 17.33 48.30 14.33
CA LEU A 458 16.46 47.66 13.33
C LEU A 458 15.03 48.23 13.29
N ASN A 459 14.60 48.94 14.33
CA ASN A 459 13.23 49.50 14.42
C ASN A 459 13.01 50.84 13.69
N LYS A 460 13.92 51.31 12.81
CA LYS A 460 13.81 52.63 12.16
C LYS A 460 13.66 52.63 10.64
N LEU A 461 13.50 51.48 9.99
CA LEU A 461 13.50 51.39 8.53
C LEU A 461 12.22 50.87 7.86
N PHE A 462 11.10 50.73 8.58
CA PHE A 462 9.86 50.19 7.98
C PHE A 462 8.67 51.15 8.12
N SER A 463 8.10 51.55 6.99
CA SER A 463 6.77 52.15 6.93
C SER A 463 5.72 51.08 7.23
N ASN A 464 4.77 51.39 8.11
CA ASN A 464 3.79 50.48 8.75
C ASN A 464 2.96 49.52 7.84
N ARG A 465 3.09 49.52 6.51
CA ARG A 465 2.46 48.52 5.62
C ARG A 465 3.36 47.35 5.20
N SER A 466 4.68 47.51 5.23
CA SER A 466 5.62 46.45 4.84
C SER A 466 5.95 45.49 5.98
N GLN A 467 5.69 45.89 7.23
CA GLN A 467 5.94 45.10 8.43
C GLN A 467 4.97 43.91 8.57
N ASP A 468 3.70 44.09 8.19
CA ASP A 468 2.70 43.00 8.24
C ASP A 468 2.89 41.95 7.14
N ILE A 469 3.48 42.33 6.00
CA ILE A 469 3.77 41.42 4.89
C ILE A 469 5.08 40.65 5.15
N PHE A 470 6.08 41.32 5.74
CA PHE A 470 7.34 40.68 6.12
C PHE A 470 7.21 39.79 7.36
N SER A 471 6.41 40.16 8.36
CA SER A 471 6.18 39.30 9.54
C SER A 471 5.50 37.99 9.16
N GLN A 472 4.51 38.04 8.27
CA GLN A 472 3.86 36.84 7.73
C GLN A 472 4.82 35.97 6.92
N ALA A 473 5.80 36.55 6.22
CA ALA A 473 6.82 35.83 5.44
C ALA A 473 7.98 35.26 6.29
N ILE A 474 8.24 35.82 7.47
CA ILE A 474 9.31 35.41 8.39
C ILE A 474 8.84 34.32 9.36
N ASP A 475 7.56 34.32 9.79
CA ASP A 475 6.93 33.19 10.53
C ASP A 475 6.85 31.88 9.70
N LEU A 476 7.35 31.92 8.48
CA LEU A 476 7.08 30.99 7.38
C LEU A 476 8.31 30.21 6.87
N LEU A 477 9.45 30.45 7.49
CA LEU A 477 10.71 29.78 7.21
C LEU A 477 11.19 29.08 8.48
N PRO A 478 11.81 27.91 8.41
CA PRO A 478 12.91 27.63 9.33
C PRO A 478 14.04 28.60 8.96
N MET A 479 13.89 29.87 9.35
CA MET A 479 15.02 30.79 9.48
C MET A 479 15.82 30.24 10.65
N ILE A 480 16.94 29.61 10.32
CA ILE A 480 17.87 29.11 11.32
C ILE A 480 18.70 30.31 11.75
N GLU A 481 18.24 31.01 12.78
CA GLU A 481 19.02 32.08 13.42
C GLU A 481 20.05 31.44 14.34
N LEU A 482 21.30 31.44 13.90
CA LEU A 482 22.44 31.00 14.71
C LEU A 482 22.72 32.07 15.78
N MET A 483 22.80 31.63 17.04
CA MET A 483 23.06 32.50 18.18
C MET A 483 24.58 32.72 18.34
N ASP A 484 24.98 33.50 19.35
CA ASP A 484 26.41 33.67 19.66
C ASP A 484 27.05 32.32 20.06
N GLY A 485 27.96 31.78 19.23
CA GLY A 485 28.62 30.48 19.43
C GLY A 485 29.35 30.01 18.14
N ASP A 486 30.29 29.05 18.24
CA ASP A 486 30.85 28.37 17.05
C ASP A 486 29.92 27.23 16.65
N ASP A 487 28.92 27.50 15.82
CA ASP A 487 27.88 26.54 15.43
C ASP A 487 28.24 25.74 14.16
N ILE A 488 27.84 24.46 14.13
CA ILE A 488 28.01 23.57 12.98
C ILE A 488 26.64 23.26 12.39
N VAL A 489 26.43 23.66 11.14
CA VAL A 489 25.23 23.27 10.38
C VAL A 489 25.60 22.20 9.36
N VAL A 490 25.03 21.02 9.55
CA VAL A 490 25.15 19.91 8.61
C VAL A 490 23.90 19.85 7.76
N ASN A 491 24.04 20.28 6.51
CA ASN A 491 22.95 20.27 5.55
C ASN A 491 23.04 19.03 4.65
N HIS A 492 22.08 18.12 4.81
CA HIS A 492 21.93 16.93 3.95
C HIS A 492 20.96 17.13 2.79
N ASN A 493 20.36 18.32 2.65
CA ASN A 493 19.50 18.64 1.52
C ASN A 493 20.33 18.93 0.25
N GLN A 494 19.77 18.64 -0.92
CA GLN A 494 20.38 18.95 -2.22
C GLN A 494 19.98 20.34 -2.75
N SER A 495 19.20 21.09 -1.97
CA SER A 495 18.49 22.29 -2.43
C SER A 495 18.58 23.35 -1.34
N SER A 496 19.52 24.28 -1.53
CA SER A 496 19.76 25.56 -0.84
C SER A 496 19.14 25.74 0.55
N SER A 497 20.00 25.90 1.56
CA SER A 497 19.67 26.54 2.84
C SER A 497 20.16 27.99 2.82
N VAL A 498 19.31 28.97 3.19
CA VAL A 498 19.76 30.29 3.63
C VAL A 498 20.03 30.17 5.13
N ILE A 499 21.27 30.40 5.53
CA ILE A 499 21.69 30.40 6.93
C ILE A 499 22.09 31.84 7.22
N ASP A 500 21.40 32.49 8.16
CA ASP A 500 21.84 33.79 8.64
C ASP A 500 22.98 33.58 9.61
N GLY A 501 24.12 34.18 9.26
CA GLY A 501 25.33 33.98 10.03
C GLY A 501 25.36 34.92 11.22
N GLY A 502 25.25 34.37 12.43
CA GLY A 502 25.50 35.10 13.67
C GLY A 502 26.88 35.79 13.68
N LYS A 503 27.20 36.49 14.77
CA LYS A 503 28.42 37.33 14.88
C LYS A 503 29.76 36.55 14.88
N VAL A 504 29.75 35.23 14.72
CA VAL A 504 30.90 34.33 14.96
C VAL A 504 31.08 33.32 13.81
N MET A 505 32.15 32.52 13.85
CA MET A 505 32.56 31.60 12.78
C MET A 505 31.57 30.45 12.63
N ILE A 506 31.05 30.25 11.41
CA ILE A 506 30.08 29.19 11.11
C ILE A 506 30.73 28.18 10.18
N ILE A 507 30.65 26.90 10.55
CA ILE A 507 31.14 25.80 9.72
C ILE A 507 29.94 25.12 9.05
N LEU A 508 29.80 25.37 7.75
CA LEU A 508 28.85 24.69 6.87
C LEU A 508 29.48 23.42 6.31
N LEU A 509 28.96 22.26 6.71
CA LEU A 509 29.33 20.97 6.13
C LEU A 509 28.22 20.52 5.17
N SER A 510 28.40 20.81 3.88
CA SER A 510 27.62 20.18 2.81
C SER A 510 28.26 18.84 2.47
N ILE A 511 27.53 17.74 2.68
CA ILE A 511 28.09 16.40 2.50
C ILE A 511 28.16 15.98 1.02
N LYS A 512 27.59 16.73 0.07
CA LYS A 512 27.87 16.56 -1.37
C LYS A 512 27.73 17.87 -2.15
N GLY A 513 28.88 18.45 -2.47
CA GLY A 513 29.16 19.22 -3.68
C GLY A 513 28.16 20.32 -4.03
N THR A 514 28.23 21.46 -3.34
CA THR A 514 28.55 22.80 -3.90
C THR A 514 28.28 23.80 -2.78
N ILE A 515 29.32 24.46 -2.29
CA ILE A 515 29.22 25.61 -1.38
C ILE A 515 29.04 26.83 -2.30
N PHE A 516 27.97 27.61 -2.14
CA PHE A 516 27.81 28.90 -2.80
C PHE A 516 28.36 30.02 -1.92
#